data_AF-A0A831P2J2-F1
#
_entry.id   AF-A0A831P2J2-F1
#
_cell.length_a   1.000
_cell.length_b   1.000
_cell.length_c   1.000
_cell.angle_alpha   90.00
_cell.angle_beta   90.00
_cell.angle_gamma   90.00
#
_symmetry.space_group_name_H-M   'P 1'
#
loop_
_entity.id
_entity.type
_entity.pdbx_description
1 polymer ?
#
loop_
_entity_poly.entity_id
_entity_poly.type
_entity_poly.pdbx_seq_one_letter_code
_entity_poly.pdbx_strand_id
1 'polypeptide(L)'
;MKPDNYAPGNGLLTKDTFRFIKPDEYESLGIDPEDIPIGTFPALKHPSHLPSRFGGNAYGSGLFEIYDRLKPDDIKLLQEVSFNHPEHLEKRYKLINRIYKKMGLLIRVSRTGKPYYLIPAHLVSNTLEHIRVKLDEISKIIESHRKKFLKERYSIGLLTLKDDLIFNELSYRFREHHIVLIDSLSKLRAVTEKLDLIIITRDIYELLLLEDFAQAITKRPSKSRLNELAHYLLWKIHGILRDGGELFVVADRQIAKTDQTALVTFKTEQEAKNFILFTHIFKTQQRYRLNGRALEIKIFDLQEYLRGFYVEPEIIDRLLNGADIDTLSPRQINDLPYLDYPLRKVPYSGAQEKAWARLFGTFFEQVF
;
A
#
# COMPACT_ATOMS: atom_id res chain seq x y z
N MET A 1 -20.22 -11.25 -16.67
CA MET A 1 -21.27 -10.66 -15.80
C MET A 1 -21.34 -9.16 -16.12
N LYS A 2 -22.52 -8.61 -16.47
CA LYS A 2 -22.67 -7.19 -16.81
C LYS A 2 -22.58 -6.31 -15.54
N PRO A 3 -22.00 -5.10 -15.59
CA PRO A 3 -21.59 -4.34 -14.38
C PRO A 3 -22.71 -3.66 -13.60
N ASP A 4 -23.98 -3.80 -13.99
CA ASP A 4 -25.00 -2.82 -13.61
C ASP A 4 -25.79 -3.12 -12.33
N ASN A 5 -25.67 -4.31 -11.73
CA ASN A 5 -26.53 -4.71 -10.60
C ASN A 5 -25.78 -5.12 -9.32
N TYR A 6 -24.97 -4.21 -8.78
CA TYR A 6 -24.58 -4.27 -7.36
C TYR A 6 -24.97 -2.96 -6.67
N ALA A 7 -25.91 -3.03 -5.72
CA ALA A 7 -26.26 -1.95 -4.82
C ALA A 7 -26.44 -2.49 -3.40
N PRO A 8 -25.68 -1.96 -2.44
CA PRO A 8 -26.22 -1.84 -1.08
C PRO A 8 -25.93 -0.49 -0.43
N GLY A 9 -26.98 0.10 0.13
CA GLY A 9 -27.04 0.54 1.53
C GLY A 9 -26.19 1.72 2.01
N ASN A 10 -26.85 2.86 2.13
CA ASN A 10 -26.66 3.94 3.12
C ASN A 10 -25.26 4.10 3.76
N GLY A 11 -24.52 5.08 3.24
CA GLY A 11 -23.48 5.80 3.97
C GLY A 11 -22.08 5.20 3.91
N LEU A 12 -21.55 4.86 2.73
CA LEU A 12 -20.17 4.41 2.54
C LEU A 12 -19.74 4.59 1.07
N LEU A 13 -18.51 5.10 0.85
CA LEU A 13 -17.71 5.04 -0.39
C LEU A 13 -18.54 4.89 -1.67
N THR A 14 -19.08 6.01 -2.15
CA THR A 14 -19.92 6.04 -3.36
C THR A 14 -19.10 5.69 -4.60
N LYS A 15 -19.85 5.28 -5.65
CA LYS A 15 -19.45 4.73 -6.97
C LYS A 15 -18.24 5.35 -7.70
N ASP A 16 -17.68 6.46 -7.23
CA ASP A 16 -16.57 7.17 -7.88
C ASP A 16 -15.38 7.50 -6.97
N THR A 17 -15.20 6.74 -5.89
CA THR A 17 -14.08 6.90 -4.95
C THR A 17 -12.72 6.92 -5.67
N PHE A 18 -12.53 6.02 -6.62
CA PHE A 18 -11.31 5.92 -7.42
C PHE A 18 -11.32 6.80 -8.67
N ARG A 19 -12.44 7.44 -9.02
CA ARG A 19 -12.60 8.22 -10.26
C ARG A 19 -12.27 7.39 -11.50
N PHE A 20 -13.07 6.37 -11.75
CA PHE A 20 -12.83 5.44 -12.86
C PHE A 20 -12.95 6.17 -14.21
N ILE A 21 -12.01 5.91 -15.11
CA ILE A 21 -12.00 6.46 -16.46
C ILE A 21 -12.87 5.57 -17.34
N LYS A 22 -13.88 6.16 -17.98
CA LYS A 22 -14.79 5.42 -18.86
C LYS A 22 -14.14 5.13 -20.21
N PRO A 23 -14.52 4.05 -20.91
CA PRO A 23 -14.01 3.73 -22.24
C PRO A 23 -14.10 4.89 -23.25
N ASP A 24 -15.19 5.68 -23.18
CA ASP A 24 -15.40 6.84 -24.06
C ASP A 24 -14.36 7.95 -23.86
N GLU A 25 -13.65 7.96 -22.72
CA GLU A 25 -12.59 8.92 -22.42
C GLU A 25 -11.21 8.46 -22.92
N TYR A 26 -11.05 7.18 -23.30
CA TYR A 26 -9.74 6.58 -23.59
C TYR A 26 -9.04 7.25 -24.77
N GLU A 27 -9.74 7.49 -25.88
CA GLU A 27 -9.17 8.15 -27.05
C GLU A 27 -8.67 9.55 -26.72
N SER A 28 -9.45 10.30 -25.92
CA SER A 28 -9.09 11.66 -25.52
C SER A 28 -7.82 11.68 -24.65
N LEU A 29 -7.66 10.66 -23.79
CA LEU A 29 -6.53 10.49 -22.88
C LEU A 29 -5.35 9.72 -23.50
N GLY A 30 -5.48 9.20 -24.72
CA GLY A 30 -4.47 8.37 -25.37
C GLY A 30 -4.23 7.04 -24.65
N ILE A 31 -5.27 6.47 -24.05
CA ILE A 31 -5.25 5.16 -23.40
C ILE A 31 -5.54 4.10 -24.46
N ASP A 32 -4.63 3.13 -24.58
CA ASP A 32 -4.84 1.95 -25.41
C ASP A 32 -5.59 0.88 -24.60
N PRO A 33 -6.78 0.42 -25.03
CA PRO A 33 -7.49 -0.65 -24.34
C PRO A 33 -6.67 -1.94 -24.19
N GLU A 34 -5.78 -2.24 -25.13
CA GLU A 34 -4.92 -3.44 -25.09
C GLU A 34 -3.82 -3.34 -24.02
N ASP A 35 -3.55 -2.13 -23.52
CA ASP A 35 -2.59 -1.87 -22.44
C ASP A 35 -3.22 -1.95 -21.05
N ILE A 36 -4.54 -2.20 -20.96
CA ILE A 36 -5.26 -2.41 -19.70
C ILE A 36 -5.28 -3.93 -19.41
N PRO A 37 -4.55 -4.41 -18.39
CA PRO A 37 -4.58 -5.82 -18.01
C PRO A 37 -5.99 -6.26 -17.65
N ILE A 38 -6.37 -7.47 -18.06
CA ILE A 38 -7.65 -8.08 -17.73
C ILE A 38 -7.85 -8.06 -16.21
N GLY A 39 -9.05 -7.69 -15.77
CA GLY A 39 -9.37 -7.60 -14.35
C GLY A 39 -8.81 -6.36 -13.65
N THR A 40 -8.37 -5.35 -14.40
CA THR A 40 -8.06 -4.01 -13.86
C THR A 40 -8.95 -2.93 -14.46
N PHE A 41 -9.15 -1.84 -13.72
CA PHE A 41 -9.93 -0.69 -14.15
C PHE A 41 -9.09 0.58 -14.11
N PRO A 42 -8.98 1.34 -15.22
CA PRO A 42 -8.30 2.64 -15.21
C PRO A 42 -9.03 3.64 -14.34
N ALA A 43 -8.28 4.39 -13.53
CA ALA A 43 -8.81 5.31 -12.54
C ALA A 43 -7.86 6.50 -12.31
N LEU A 44 -8.41 7.66 -11.96
CA LEU A 44 -7.61 8.86 -11.68
C LEU A 44 -7.11 8.92 -10.23
N LYS A 45 -7.69 8.11 -9.34
CA LYS A 45 -7.25 7.91 -7.96
C LYS A 45 -6.99 6.43 -7.73
N HIS A 46 -6.14 6.15 -6.75
CA HIS A 46 -5.77 4.79 -6.38
C HIS A 46 -5.70 4.66 -4.86
N PRO A 47 -5.79 3.44 -4.31
CA PRO A 47 -5.52 3.26 -2.90
C PRO A 47 -4.06 3.59 -2.58
N SER A 48 -3.84 4.17 -1.41
CA SER A 48 -2.53 4.70 -1.00
C SER A 48 -1.44 3.62 -0.95
N HIS A 49 -1.81 2.35 -0.76
CA HIS A 49 -0.85 1.25 -0.70
C HIS A 49 -1.41 -0.04 -1.29
N LEU A 50 -0.73 -0.55 -2.32
CA LEU A 50 -0.90 -1.91 -2.80
C LEU A 50 0.47 -2.58 -2.87
N PRO A 51 0.76 -3.62 -2.07
CA PRO A 51 2.07 -4.27 -2.10
C PRO A 51 2.40 -4.85 -3.48
N SER A 52 3.54 -4.45 -4.02
CA SER A 52 4.11 -5.09 -5.21
C SER A 52 4.86 -6.37 -4.84
N ARG A 53 4.82 -7.37 -5.74
CA ARG A 53 5.61 -8.60 -5.63
C ARG A 53 7.13 -8.38 -5.58
N PHE A 54 7.61 -7.22 -5.99
CA PHE A 54 9.04 -6.90 -6.00
C PHE A 54 9.49 -6.03 -4.81
N GLY A 55 8.58 -5.71 -3.88
CA GLY A 55 8.82 -4.70 -2.84
C GLY A 55 8.26 -3.33 -3.25
N GLY A 56 8.12 -2.43 -2.28
CA GLY A 56 7.46 -1.12 -2.48
C GLY A 56 5.96 -1.23 -2.80
N ASN A 57 5.45 -0.22 -3.51
CA ASN A 57 4.05 -0.10 -3.93
C ASN A 57 3.89 -0.44 -5.42
N ALA A 58 2.83 -1.16 -5.77
CA ALA A 58 2.46 -1.50 -7.15
C ALA A 58 2.27 -0.26 -8.04
N TYR A 59 2.06 0.92 -7.46
CA TYR A 59 1.92 2.18 -8.19
C TYR A 59 3.22 2.97 -8.39
N GLY A 60 4.38 2.46 -8.00
CA GLY A 60 5.66 3.12 -8.29
C GLY A 60 6.46 3.58 -7.08
N SER A 61 5.82 3.81 -5.93
CA SER A 61 6.49 4.40 -4.78
C SER A 61 7.34 3.40 -3.98
N GLY A 62 8.56 3.82 -3.62
CA GLY A 62 9.49 3.05 -2.80
C GLY A 62 10.10 1.83 -3.49
N LEU A 63 10.16 1.82 -4.82
CA LEU A 63 10.64 0.71 -5.65
C LEU A 63 12.17 0.66 -5.82
N PHE A 64 12.91 0.78 -4.72
CA PHE A 64 14.37 0.74 -4.81
C PHE A 64 14.90 -0.59 -5.37
N GLU A 65 14.16 -1.68 -5.16
CA GLU A 65 14.52 -3.03 -5.58
C GLU A 65 14.33 -3.31 -7.09
N ILE A 66 13.53 -2.51 -7.80
CA ILE A 66 13.25 -2.74 -9.23
C ILE A 66 14.24 -1.98 -10.13
N TYR A 67 14.81 -0.86 -9.65
CA TYR A 67 15.79 -0.09 -10.42
C TYR A 67 17.01 -0.93 -10.85
N ASP A 68 17.44 -1.89 -10.04
CA ASP A 68 18.56 -2.80 -10.37
C ASP A 68 18.28 -3.72 -11.58
N ARG A 69 17.02 -3.80 -12.05
CA ARG A 69 16.59 -4.65 -13.18
C ARG A 69 16.33 -3.86 -14.46
N LEU A 70 16.45 -2.54 -14.41
CA LEU A 70 16.25 -1.65 -15.53
C LEU A 70 17.57 -1.41 -16.27
N LYS A 71 17.47 -1.10 -17.57
CA LYS A 71 18.64 -0.63 -18.32
C LYS A 71 19.03 0.77 -17.82
N PRO A 72 20.31 1.17 -17.88
CA PRO A 72 20.74 2.51 -17.48
C PRO A 72 19.93 3.65 -18.13
N ASP A 73 19.56 3.49 -19.40
CA ASP A 73 18.74 4.47 -20.12
C ASP A 73 17.30 4.55 -19.58
N ASP A 74 16.70 3.42 -19.20
CA ASP A 74 15.37 3.37 -18.59
C ASP A 74 15.41 4.04 -17.20
N ILE A 75 16.47 3.81 -16.41
CA ILE A 75 16.67 4.43 -15.09
C ILE A 75 16.80 5.95 -15.24
N LYS A 76 17.65 6.40 -16.18
CA LYS A 76 17.86 7.82 -16.43
C LYS A 76 16.57 8.50 -16.84
N LEU A 77 15.78 7.86 -17.71
CA LEU A 77 14.48 8.37 -18.10
C LEU A 77 13.51 8.49 -16.91
N LEU A 78 13.41 7.47 -16.05
CA LEU A 78 12.55 7.52 -14.87
C LEU A 78 13.01 8.56 -13.84
N GLN A 79 14.31 8.80 -13.71
CA GLN A 79 14.84 9.86 -12.84
C GLN A 79 14.59 11.28 -13.37
N GLU A 80 14.47 11.44 -14.70
CA GLU A 80 14.08 12.69 -15.35
C GLU A 80 12.56 12.94 -15.29
N VAL A 81 11.76 11.90 -15.00
CA VAL A 81 10.30 11.97 -14.93
C VAL A 81 9.87 12.62 -13.61
N SER A 82 9.27 13.80 -13.71
CA SER A 82 8.63 14.50 -12.60
C SER A 82 7.16 14.72 -12.91
N PHE A 83 6.27 14.19 -12.07
CA PHE A 83 4.82 14.44 -12.18
C PHE A 83 4.44 15.91 -11.92
N ASN A 84 5.37 16.72 -11.42
CA ASN A 84 5.18 18.16 -11.25
C ASN A 84 5.34 18.94 -12.57
N HIS A 85 5.85 18.31 -13.64
CA HIS A 85 6.10 18.93 -14.95
C HIS A 85 5.49 18.06 -16.08
N PRO A 86 4.14 18.05 -16.21
CA PRO A 86 3.41 17.18 -17.13
C PRO A 86 3.81 17.34 -18.61
N GLU A 87 4.32 18.51 -19.01
CA GLU A 87 4.82 18.81 -20.35
C GLU A 87 5.99 17.92 -20.80
N HIS A 88 6.82 17.45 -19.86
CA HIS A 88 7.90 16.52 -20.16
C HIS A 88 7.39 15.09 -20.33
N LEU A 89 6.25 14.77 -19.70
CA LEU A 89 5.63 13.45 -19.72
C LEU A 89 4.80 13.23 -20.98
N GLU A 90 4.11 14.27 -21.47
CA GLU A 90 3.32 14.23 -22.70
C GLU A 90 4.14 13.77 -23.92
N LYS A 91 5.39 14.21 -24.07
CA LYS A 91 6.22 13.82 -25.22
C LYS A 91 6.75 12.39 -25.16
N ARG A 92 6.73 11.76 -23.97
CA ARG A 92 7.38 10.47 -23.72
C ARG A 92 6.45 9.42 -23.10
N TYR A 93 5.14 9.69 -22.99
CA TYR A 93 4.20 8.85 -22.25
C TYR A 93 4.19 7.38 -22.70
N LYS A 94 4.27 7.10 -24.01
CA LYS A 94 4.34 5.73 -24.55
C LYS A 94 5.59 4.99 -24.07
N LEU A 95 6.74 5.68 -24.05
CA LEU A 95 8.00 5.12 -23.61
C LEU A 95 7.99 4.83 -22.10
N ILE A 96 7.44 5.77 -21.32
CA ILE A 96 7.25 5.62 -19.88
C ILE A 96 6.32 4.44 -19.58
N ASN A 97 5.17 4.36 -20.25
CA ASN A 97 4.19 3.27 -20.07
C ASN A 97 4.78 1.91 -20.43
N ARG A 98 5.64 1.82 -21.45
CA ARG A 98 6.37 0.59 -21.79
C ARG A 98 7.29 0.14 -20.65
N ILE A 99 7.99 1.07 -20.00
CA ILE A 99 8.84 0.77 -18.85
C ILE A 99 8.00 0.33 -17.65
N TYR A 100 6.92 1.05 -17.34
CA TYR A 100 5.99 0.68 -16.26
C TYR A 100 5.35 -0.70 -16.48
N LYS A 101 4.96 -1.03 -17.72
CA LYS A 101 4.48 -2.37 -18.09
C LYS A 101 5.54 -3.45 -17.84
N LYS A 102 6.79 -3.20 -18.27
CA LYS A 102 7.91 -4.11 -18.03
C LYS A 102 8.22 -4.31 -16.54
N MET A 103 8.00 -3.29 -15.72
CA MET A 103 8.18 -3.34 -14.26
C MET A 103 6.99 -3.97 -13.53
N GLY A 104 5.87 -4.22 -14.21
CA GLY A 104 4.64 -4.73 -13.58
C GLY A 104 3.89 -3.68 -12.76
N LEU A 105 4.11 -2.39 -13.02
CA LEU A 105 3.47 -1.32 -12.28
C LEU A 105 2.05 -1.07 -12.76
N LEU A 106 1.21 -0.64 -11.83
CA LEU A 106 -0.18 -0.28 -12.03
C LEU A 106 -0.39 1.22 -12.22
N ILE A 107 0.66 1.96 -12.58
CA ILE A 107 0.59 3.36 -12.96
C ILE A 107 0.89 3.50 -14.46
N ARG A 108 0.22 4.45 -15.10
CA ARG A 108 0.39 4.84 -16.50
C ARG A 108 0.33 6.36 -16.59
N VAL A 109 0.75 6.88 -17.73
CA VAL A 109 0.73 8.30 -18.08
C VAL A 109 -0.16 8.47 -19.31
N SER A 110 -1.10 9.40 -19.24
CA SER A 110 -1.95 9.81 -20.37
C SER A 110 -1.16 10.62 -21.40
N ARG A 111 -1.74 10.82 -22.59
CA ARG A 111 -1.20 11.74 -23.59
C ARG A 111 -1.06 13.17 -23.05
N THR A 112 -1.90 13.58 -22.10
CA THR A 112 -1.84 14.90 -21.45
C THR A 112 -0.78 14.99 -20.34
N GLY A 113 0.08 13.97 -20.20
CA GLY A 113 1.15 13.94 -19.20
C GLY A 113 0.64 13.71 -17.77
N LYS A 114 -0.64 13.35 -17.58
CA LYS A 114 -1.23 13.09 -16.26
C LYS A 114 -1.16 11.59 -15.93
N PRO A 115 -0.82 11.22 -14.69
CA PRO A 115 -0.86 9.82 -14.29
C PRO A 115 -2.31 9.32 -14.19
N TYR A 116 -2.50 8.05 -14.52
CA TYR A 116 -3.68 7.26 -14.19
C TYR A 116 -3.27 5.87 -13.70
N TYR A 117 -4.17 5.21 -13.00
CA TYR A 117 -3.89 4.02 -12.23
C TYR A 117 -4.76 2.86 -12.67
N LEU A 118 -4.21 1.65 -12.65
CA LEU A 118 -4.90 0.41 -12.98
C LEU A 118 -5.30 -0.25 -11.66
N ILE A 119 -6.58 -0.23 -11.32
CA ILE A 119 -7.07 -0.77 -10.05
C ILE A 119 -7.55 -2.21 -10.25
N PRO A 120 -6.93 -3.22 -9.62
CA PRO A 120 -7.35 -4.60 -9.78
C PRO A 120 -8.73 -4.83 -9.17
N ALA A 121 -9.65 -5.42 -9.94
CA ALA A 121 -11.05 -5.62 -9.58
C ALA A 121 -11.23 -6.35 -8.25
N HIS A 122 -10.45 -7.41 -8.04
CA HIS A 122 -10.48 -8.22 -6.82
C HIS A 122 -9.90 -7.49 -5.59
N LEU A 123 -9.08 -6.46 -5.80
CA LEU A 123 -8.48 -5.67 -4.73
C LEU A 123 -9.33 -4.47 -4.34
N VAL A 124 -10.30 -4.04 -5.17
CA VAL A 124 -11.21 -2.95 -4.83
C VAL A 124 -11.91 -3.23 -3.50
N SER A 125 -12.60 -4.37 -3.36
CA SER A 125 -13.35 -4.70 -2.14
C SER A 125 -12.45 -4.89 -0.92
N ASN A 126 -11.35 -5.62 -1.06
CA ASN A 126 -10.42 -5.86 0.06
C ASN A 126 -9.76 -4.56 0.52
N THR A 127 -9.36 -3.70 -0.42
CA THR A 127 -8.71 -2.43 -0.09
C THR A 127 -9.69 -1.48 0.60
N LEU A 128 -10.95 -1.43 0.16
CA LEU A 128 -11.98 -0.64 0.84
C LEU A 128 -12.22 -1.14 2.27
N GLU A 129 -12.20 -2.46 2.49
CA GLU A 129 -12.31 -3.02 3.84
C GLU A 129 -11.10 -2.67 4.72
N HIS A 130 -9.88 -2.78 4.21
CA HIS A 130 -8.68 -2.34 4.93
C HIS A 130 -8.72 -0.85 5.30
N ILE A 131 -9.17 0.00 4.39
CA ILE A 131 -9.36 1.44 4.64
C ILE A 131 -10.42 1.65 5.72
N ARG A 132 -11.55 0.94 5.66
CA ARG A 132 -12.61 1.02 6.66
C ARG A 132 -12.11 0.63 8.05
N VAL A 133 -11.41 -0.49 8.17
CA VAL A 133 -10.83 -0.95 9.45
C VAL A 133 -9.87 0.11 10.02
N LYS A 134 -8.98 0.67 9.19
CA LYS A 134 -8.08 1.75 9.64
C LYS A 134 -8.83 3.01 10.06
N LEU A 135 -9.85 3.40 9.31
CA LEU A 135 -10.71 4.55 9.66
C LEU A 135 -11.37 4.36 11.01
N ASP A 136 -11.87 3.15 11.30
CA ASP A 136 -12.54 2.86 12.56
C ASP A 136 -11.56 2.89 13.74
N GLU A 137 -10.34 2.35 13.57
CA GLU A 137 -9.29 2.44 14.59
C GLU A 137 -8.84 3.88 14.85
N ILE A 138 -8.61 4.67 13.80
CA ILE A 138 -8.27 6.09 13.94
C ILE A 138 -9.41 6.87 14.61
N SER A 139 -10.66 6.55 14.27
CA SER A 139 -11.84 7.19 14.86
C SER A 139 -11.92 6.92 16.37
N LYS A 140 -11.64 5.69 16.81
CA LYS A 140 -11.59 5.34 18.24
C LYS A 140 -10.51 6.13 18.98
N ILE A 141 -9.34 6.32 18.37
CA ILE A 141 -8.24 7.10 18.95
C ILE A 141 -8.67 8.56 19.16
N ILE A 142 -9.25 9.20 18.14
CA ILE A 142 -9.72 10.59 18.22
C ILE A 142 -10.79 10.73 19.32
N GLU A 143 -11.77 9.82 19.38
CA GLU A 143 -12.82 9.83 20.41
C GLU A 143 -12.26 9.60 21.82
N SER A 144 -11.25 8.73 21.97
CA SER A 144 -10.58 8.50 23.26
C SER A 144 -9.83 9.75 23.73
N HIS A 145 -9.09 10.39 22.83
CA HIS A 145 -8.40 11.64 23.12
C HIS A 145 -9.38 12.75 23.52
N ARG A 146 -10.52 12.85 22.81
CA ARG A 146 -11.58 13.80 23.13
C ARG A 146 -12.14 13.59 24.54
N LYS A 147 -12.43 12.35 24.92
CA LYS A 147 -12.92 12.02 26.28
C LYS A 147 -11.90 12.35 27.37
N LYS A 148 -10.61 12.23 27.08
CA LYS A 148 -9.52 12.51 28.03
C LYS A 148 -9.35 14.00 28.31
N PHE A 149 -9.43 14.85 27.28
CA PHE A 149 -9.09 16.28 27.40
C PHE A 149 -10.28 17.25 27.34
N LEU A 150 -11.47 16.78 26.97
CA LEU A 150 -12.75 17.51 27.02
C LEU A 150 -12.73 18.93 26.39
N LYS A 151 -12.02 19.11 25.27
CA LYS A 151 -12.05 20.35 24.47
C LYS A 151 -13.12 20.26 23.39
N GLU A 152 -13.67 21.41 23.00
CA GLU A 152 -14.65 21.48 21.91
C GLU A 152 -14.02 21.24 20.53
N ARG A 153 -12.79 21.73 20.33
CA ARG A 153 -12.07 21.63 19.06
C ARG A 153 -10.61 21.26 19.27
N TYR A 154 -10.14 20.31 18.47
CA TYR A 154 -8.75 19.84 18.45
C TYR A 154 -8.09 20.17 17.12
N SER A 155 -6.80 20.50 17.14
CA SER A 155 -5.94 20.51 15.96
C SER A 155 -5.25 19.15 15.83
N ILE A 156 -5.60 18.38 14.80
CA ILE A 156 -5.15 16.99 14.61
C ILE A 156 -4.28 16.92 13.36
N GLY A 157 -3.01 16.55 13.51
CA GLY A 157 -2.12 16.27 12.39
C GLY A 157 -2.28 14.83 11.90
N LEU A 158 -2.54 14.65 10.61
CA LEU A 158 -2.58 13.34 9.98
C LEU A 158 -1.39 13.17 9.02
N LEU A 159 -0.45 12.30 9.40
CA LEU A 159 0.65 11.90 8.53
C LEU A 159 0.20 10.75 7.63
N THR A 160 -0.14 11.11 6.39
CA THR A 160 -0.60 10.19 5.33
C THR A 160 -0.30 10.76 3.95
N LEU A 161 -0.43 9.97 2.89
CA LEU A 161 -0.25 10.43 1.52
C LEU A 161 -1.34 11.41 1.08
N LYS A 162 -1.00 12.27 0.12
CA LYS A 162 -1.88 13.34 -0.38
C LYS A 162 -3.23 12.83 -0.88
N ASP A 163 -3.23 11.71 -1.58
CA ASP A 163 -4.42 11.11 -2.20
C ASP A 163 -5.04 9.99 -1.35
N ASP A 164 -4.64 9.86 -0.07
CA ASP A 164 -5.19 8.85 0.82
C ASP A 164 -6.67 9.15 1.16
N LEU A 165 -7.52 8.17 0.91
CA LEU A 165 -8.96 8.22 1.21
C LEU A 165 -9.23 8.42 2.71
N ILE A 166 -8.32 7.97 3.57
CA ILE A 166 -8.42 8.12 5.03
C ILE A 166 -8.54 9.59 5.42
N PHE A 167 -7.77 10.49 4.80
CA PHE A 167 -7.81 11.92 5.16
C PHE A 167 -9.16 12.56 4.87
N ASN A 168 -9.73 12.28 3.68
CA ASN A 168 -11.00 12.88 3.27
C ASN A 168 -12.16 12.38 4.15
N GLU A 169 -12.19 11.08 4.44
CA GLU A 169 -13.23 10.48 5.27
C GLU A 169 -13.16 10.95 6.73
N LEU A 170 -11.96 11.06 7.31
CA LEU A 170 -11.80 11.63 8.66
C LEU A 170 -12.17 13.10 8.72
N SER A 171 -11.77 13.89 7.71
CA SER A 171 -12.12 15.32 7.63
C SER A 171 -13.63 15.52 7.50
N TYR A 172 -14.33 14.59 6.84
CA TYR A 172 -15.79 14.59 6.76
C TYR A 172 -16.44 14.16 8.08
N ARG A 173 -15.89 13.15 8.76
CA ARG A 173 -16.45 12.57 9.99
C ARG A 173 -16.28 13.49 11.20
N PHE A 174 -15.17 14.21 11.28
CA PHE A 174 -14.78 15.07 12.41
C PHE A 174 -14.67 16.55 11.97
N ARG A 175 -15.73 17.09 11.35
CA ARG A 175 -15.76 18.47 10.80
C ARG A 175 -15.61 19.56 11.86
N GLU A 176 -15.96 19.24 13.09
CA GLU A 176 -15.80 20.09 14.26
C GLU A 176 -14.32 20.27 14.64
N HIS A 177 -13.44 19.38 14.18
CA HIS A 177 -12.00 19.42 14.43
C HIS A 177 -11.24 20.01 13.24
N HIS A 178 -10.05 20.55 13.52
CA HIS A 178 -9.15 21.03 12.48
C HIS A 178 -8.16 19.93 12.12
N ILE A 179 -8.38 19.25 11.00
CA ILE A 179 -7.47 18.18 10.53
C ILE A 179 -6.45 18.75 9.54
N VAL A 180 -5.17 18.59 9.87
CA VAL A 180 -4.03 19.06 9.08
C VAL A 180 -3.40 17.88 8.35
N LEU A 181 -3.45 17.89 7.01
CA LEU A 181 -2.77 16.90 6.18
C LEU A 181 -1.25 17.16 6.14
N ILE A 182 -0.47 16.19 6.59
CA ILE A 182 1.00 16.19 6.54
C ILE A 182 1.47 15.07 5.62
N ASP A 183 1.58 15.38 4.33
CA ASP A 183 1.92 14.40 3.27
C ASP A 183 3.39 14.35 2.87
N SER A 184 4.22 15.17 3.49
CA SER A 184 5.65 15.25 3.19
C SER A 184 6.44 15.86 4.35
N LEU A 185 7.75 15.59 4.38
CA LEU A 185 8.68 16.26 5.30
C LEU A 185 8.70 17.78 5.12
N SER A 186 8.46 18.27 3.91
CA SER A 186 8.35 19.71 3.64
C SER A 186 7.10 20.31 4.28
N LYS A 187 5.94 19.65 4.17
CA LYS A 187 4.74 20.10 4.88
C LYS A 187 4.90 20.01 6.39
N LEU A 188 5.49 18.94 6.92
CA LEU A 188 5.76 18.82 8.35
C LEU A 188 6.59 20.01 8.88
N ARG A 189 7.60 20.45 8.12
CA ARG A 189 8.42 21.63 8.46
C ARG A 189 7.65 22.95 8.36
N ALA A 190 6.63 23.02 7.52
CA ALA A 190 5.82 24.22 7.31
C ALA A 190 4.67 24.35 8.32
N VAL A 191 4.39 23.31 9.12
CA VAL A 191 3.39 23.40 10.20
C VAL A 191 3.91 24.36 11.26
N THR A 192 3.24 25.50 11.39
CA THR A 192 3.51 26.53 12.42
C THR A 192 2.57 26.44 13.60
N GLU A 193 1.39 25.83 13.42
CA GLU A 193 0.42 25.63 14.50
C GLU A 193 0.83 24.50 15.44
N LYS A 194 0.42 24.62 16.70
CA LYS A 194 0.62 23.59 17.71
C LYS A 194 -0.55 22.61 17.70
N LEU A 195 -0.25 21.33 17.53
CA LEU A 195 -1.21 20.24 17.39
C LEU A 195 -1.51 19.56 18.73
N ASP A 196 -2.77 19.19 18.97
CA ASP A 196 -3.20 18.46 20.16
C ASP A 196 -2.96 16.94 20.00
N LEU A 197 -3.06 16.43 18.77
CA LEU A 197 -2.94 15.02 18.44
C LEU A 197 -2.26 14.85 17.09
N ILE A 198 -1.33 13.90 16.99
CA ILE A 198 -0.74 13.50 15.70
C ILE A 198 -0.96 12.01 15.49
N ILE A 199 -1.42 11.65 14.28
CA ILE A 199 -1.70 10.28 13.89
C ILE A 199 -0.87 9.94 12.65
N ILE A 200 -0.01 8.92 12.77
CA ILE A 200 0.72 8.34 11.65
C ILE A 200 -0.04 7.10 11.18
N THR A 201 -0.42 7.07 9.91
CA THR A 201 -1.32 6.04 9.34
C THR A 201 -0.61 4.77 8.86
N ARG A 202 0.72 4.69 9.03
CA ARG A 202 1.61 3.63 8.55
C ARG A 202 2.85 3.53 9.44
N ASP A 203 3.64 2.47 9.24
CA ASP A 203 4.94 2.35 9.90
C ASP A 203 5.87 3.51 9.48
N ILE A 204 6.58 4.11 10.45
CA ILE A 204 7.43 5.28 10.21
C ILE A 204 8.50 5.01 9.16
N TYR A 205 9.14 3.84 9.20
CA TYR A 205 10.19 3.51 8.25
C TYR A 205 9.61 3.25 6.87
N GLU A 206 8.42 2.66 6.78
CA GLU A 206 7.72 2.55 5.51
C GLU A 206 7.35 3.93 4.94
N LEU A 207 6.83 4.83 5.78
CA LEU A 207 6.46 6.19 5.38
C LEU A 207 7.67 6.96 4.81
N LEU A 208 8.83 6.84 5.46
CA LEU A 208 10.07 7.47 5.00
C LEU A 208 10.63 6.89 3.70
N LEU A 209 10.23 5.69 3.30
CA LEU A 209 10.64 5.09 2.03
C LEU A 209 9.70 5.45 0.87
N LEU A 210 8.60 6.17 1.14
CA LEU A 210 7.73 6.67 0.09
C LEU A 210 8.38 7.92 -0.53
N GLU A 211 8.64 7.87 -1.84
CA GLU A 211 9.31 8.94 -2.58
C GLU A 211 8.61 10.29 -2.40
N ASP A 212 7.28 10.33 -2.45
CA ASP A 212 6.52 11.58 -2.30
C ASP A 212 6.63 12.20 -0.90
N PHE A 213 6.84 11.36 0.13
CA PHE A 213 6.94 11.83 1.51
C PHE A 213 8.34 12.37 1.83
N ALA A 214 9.37 11.64 1.39
CA ALA A 214 10.78 11.97 1.61
C ALA A 214 11.52 12.16 0.26
N GLN A 215 11.10 13.16 -0.50
CA GLN A 215 11.55 13.47 -1.87
C GLN A 215 13.08 13.55 -2.08
N ALA A 216 13.86 13.74 -1.01
CA ALA A 216 15.32 13.75 -1.08
C ALA A 216 15.96 12.34 -1.19
N ILE A 217 15.18 11.27 -1.05
CA ILE A 217 15.68 9.89 -1.04
C ILE A 217 15.56 9.30 -2.45
N THR A 218 16.61 9.46 -3.25
CA THR A 218 16.68 8.95 -4.63
C THR A 218 17.22 7.53 -4.73
N LYS A 219 17.75 6.98 -3.63
CA LYS A 219 18.28 5.61 -3.51
C LYS A 219 17.91 5.04 -2.15
N ARG A 220 17.85 3.70 -2.05
CA ARG A 220 17.54 3.02 -0.79
C ARG A 220 18.50 3.49 0.31
N PRO A 221 18.00 4.14 1.38
CA PRO A 221 18.86 4.59 2.46
C PRO A 221 19.43 3.38 3.21
N SER A 222 20.65 3.53 3.72
CA SER A 222 21.21 2.55 4.67
C SER A 222 20.35 2.50 5.94
N LYS A 223 20.42 1.40 6.70
CA LYS A 223 19.68 1.29 7.97
C LYS A 223 19.98 2.44 8.94
N SER A 224 21.26 2.87 9.02
CA SER A 224 21.67 4.01 9.84
C SER A 224 21.00 5.29 9.38
N ARG A 225 21.07 5.58 8.07
CA ARG A 225 20.49 6.80 7.50
C ARG A 225 18.97 6.84 7.67
N LEU A 226 18.30 5.70 7.48
CA LEU A 226 16.86 5.58 7.70
C LEU A 226 16.50 5.81 9.17
N ASN A 227 17.34 5.36 10.10
CA ASN A 227 17.16 5.63 11.53
C ASN A 227 17.34 7.12 11.88
N GLU A 228 18.36 7.78 11.33
CA GLU A 228 18.55 9.24 11.50
C GLU A 228 17.33 10.03 11.01
N LEU A 229 16.79 9.66 9.85
CA LEU A 229 15.59 10.30 9.30
C LEU A 229 14.36 10.09 10.18
N ALA A 230 14.22 8.89 10.78
CA ALA A 230 13.15 8.61 11.73
C ALA A 230 13.27 9.45 13.01
N HIS A 231 14.50 9.62 13.53
CA HIS A 231 14.74 10.52 14.67
C HIS A 231 14.43 11.97 14.33
N TYR A 232 14.84 12.42 13.13
CA TYR A 232 14.52 13.76 12.66
C TYR A 232 12.99 13.98 12.55
N LEU A 233 12.27 13.01 12.01
CA LEU A 233 10.81 13.04 11.92
C LEU A 233 10.18 13.18 13.31
N LEU A 234 10.57 12.33 14.26
CA LEU A 234 10.03 12.37 15.62
C LEU A 234 10.40 13.65 16.36
N TRP A 235 11.63 14.15 16.22
CA TRP A 235 12.03 15.43 16.79
C TRP A 235 11.14 16.58 16.28
N LYS A 236 10.80 16.59 14.99
CA LYS A 236 9.88 17.57 14.42
C LYS A 236 8.45 17.41 14.93
N ILE A 237 7.94 16.19 14.97
CA ILE A 237 6.61 15.86 15.52
C ILE A 237 6.50 16.33 16.98
N HIS A 238 7.49 15.99 17.81
CA HIS A 238 7.56 16.44 19.20
C HIS A 238 7.56 17.97 19.29
N GLY A 239 8.32 18.66 18.43
CA GLY A 239 8.38 20.12 18.39
C GLY A 239 7.06 20.82 18.03
N ILE A 240 6.16 20.18 17.28
CA ILE A 240 4.87 20.77 16.87
C ILE A 240 3.69 20.31 17.73
N LEU A 241 3.87 19.27 18.56
CA LEU A 241 2.88 18.91 19.57
C LEU A 241 2.81 19.98 20.67
N ARG A 242 1.61 20.12 21.25
CA ARG A 242 1.37 20.85 22.49
C ARG A 242 1.87 20.05 23.68
N ASP A 243 2.07 20.72 24.81
CA ASP A 243 2.31 20.05 26.09
C ASP A 243 1.11 19.14 26.41
N GLY A 244 1.38 17.88 26.71
CA GLY A 244 0.36 16.85 26.90
C GLY A 244 -0.33 16.37 25.62
N GLY A 245 0.11 16.81 24.44
CA GLY A 245 -0.35 16.30 23.16
C GLY A 245 0.11 14.85 22.92
N GLU A 246 -0.64 14.11 22.12
CA GLU A 246 -0.42 12.67 21.95
C GLU A 246 0.00 12.32 20.52
N LEU A 247 0.81 11.26 20.39
CA LEU A 247 1.20 10.66 19.12
C LEU A 247 0.68 9.23 19.07
N PHE A 248 -0.06 8.91 18.00
CA PHE A 248 -0.48 7.55 17.70
C PHE A 248 0.05 7.09 16.36
N VAL A 249 0.42 5.81 16.28
CA VAL A 249 0.88 5.17 15.04
C VAL A 249 0.01 3.95 14.77
N VAL A 250 -0.78 4.03 13.69
CA VAL A 250 -1.67 2.96 13.24
C VAL A 250 -1.00 2.30 12.04
N ALA A 251 -0.35 1.16 12.25
CA ALA A 251 0.42 0.48 11.20
C ALA A 251 0.12 -1.01 11.13
N ASP A 252 0.42 -1.61 9.98
CA ASP A 252 0.32 -3.05 9.80
C ASP A 252 1.43 -3.74 10.62
N ARG A 253 1.05 -4.72 11.44
CA ARG A 253 1.99 -5.46 12.29
C ARG A 253 2.97 -6.26 11.42
N GLN A 254 4.25 -6.05 11.66
CA GLN A 254 5.33 -6.83 11.05
C GLN A 254 5.72 -7.97 11.96
N ILE A 255 5.49 -9.21 11.53
CA ILE A 255 5.77 -10.39 12.33
C ILE A 255 7.11 -10.98 11.94
N ALA A 256 7.86 -11.43 12.94
CA ALA A 256 9.14 -12.07 12.73
C ALA A 256 8.94 -13.42 12.03
N LYS A 257 9.94 -13.83 11.25
CA LYS A 257 10.02 -15.21 10.78
C LYS A 257 10.21 -16.11 12.00
N THR A 258 9.17 -16.84 12.35
CA THR A 258 9.19 -17.84 13.41
C THR A 258 8.89 -19.22 12.82
N ASP A 259 9.17 -20.26 13.60
CA ASP A 259 8.81 -21.64 13.25
C ASP A 259 7.41 -22.04 13.72
N GLN A 260 6.65 -21.11 14.29
CA GLN A 260 5.31 -21.37 14.79
C GLN A 260 4.38 -21.75 13.64
N THR A 261 3.66 -22.84 13.83
CA THR A 261 2.64 -23.35 12.92
C THR A 261 1.25 -23.17 13.53
N ALA A 262 0.24 -23.09 12.67
CA ALA A 262 -1.16 -23.15 13.03
C ALA A 262 -1.87 -24.14 12.10
N LEU A 263 -2.78 -24.93 12.66
CA LEU A 263 -3.67 -25.77 11.85
C LEU A 263 -4.78 -24.88 11.29
N VAL A 264 -4.74 -24.63 9.98
CA VAL A 264 -5.70 -23.77 9.28
C VAL A 264 -6.67 -24.64 8.52
N THR A 265 -7.97 -24.46 8.77
CA THR A 265 -9.03 -25.08 7.99
C THR A 265 -9.66 -24.04 7.07
N PHE A 266 -9.45 -24.20 5.76
CA PHE A 266 -10.06 -23.34 4.76
C PHE A 266 -11.56 -23.65 4.65
N LYS A 267 -12.39 -22.61 4.54
CA LYS A 267 -13.84 -22.76 4.47
C LYS A 267 -14.25 -23.36 3.12
N THR A 268 -13.55 -22.95 2.06
CA THR A 268 -13.80 -23.41 0.70
C THR A 268 -12.55 -24.06 0.11
N GLU A 269 -12.75 -24.92 -0.89
CA GLU A 269 -11.63 -25.48 -1.66
C GLU A 269 -10.88 -24.37 -2.41
N GLN A 270 -11.60 -23.34 -2.85
CA GLN A 270 -11.02 -22.20 -3.55
C GLN A 270 -10.01 -21.42 -2.71
N GLU A 271 -10.34 -21.17 -1.45
CA GLU A 271 -9.41 -20.52 -0.52
C GLU A 271 -8.12 -21.34 -0.35
N ALA A 272 -8.23 -22.67 -0.27
CA ALA A 272 -7.09 -23.54 -0.14
C ALA A 272 -6.24 -23.55 -1.43
N LYS A 273 -6.87 -23.60 -2.61
CA LYS A 273 -6.19 -23.48 -3.91
C LYS A 273 -5.45 -22.15 -4.04
N ASN A 274 -6.08 -21.04 -3.67
CA ASN A 274 -5.46 -19.71 -3.69
C ASN A 274 -4.24 -19.62 -2.78
N PHE A 275 -4.31 -20.20 -1.57
CA PHE A 275 -3.16 -20.27 -0.68
C PHE A 275 -2.01 -21.09 -1.30
N ILE A 276 -2.30 -22.25 -1.88
CA ILE A 276 -1.27 -23.07 -2.53
C ILE A 276 -0.66 -22.31 -3.70
N LEU A 277 -1.47 -21.71 -4.57
CA LEU A 277 -0.99 -20.88 -5.68
C LEU A 277 -0.04 -19.78 -5.19
N PHE A 278 -0.38 -19.09 -4.09
CA PHE A 278 0.51 -18.12 -3.45
C PHE A 278 1.88 -18.73 -3.09
N THR A 279 1.91 -19.96 -2.56
CA THR A 279 3.17 -20.65 -2.20
C THR A 279 4.00 -21.11 -3.41
N HIS A 280 3.36 -21.25 -4.58
CA HIS A 280 4.04 -21.50 -5.85
C HIS A 280 4.61 -20.20 -6.45
N ILE A 281 3.94 -19.07 -6.23
CA ILE A 281 4.41 -17.76 -6.72
C ILE A 281 5.53 -17.22 -5.83
N PHE A 282 5.37 -17.27 -4.50
CA PHE A 282 6.26 -16.65 -3.54
C PHE A 282 7.09 -17.65 -2.76
N LYS A 283 8.30 -17.24 -2.39
CA LYS A 283 9.19 -18.03 -1.55
C LYS A 283 8.75 -17.98 -0.08
N THR A 284 7.93 -18.96 0.30
CA THR A 284 7.48 -19.23 1.67
C THR A 284 8.56 -19.94 2.52
N GLN A 285 8.35 -20.06 3.83
CA GLN A 285 9.26 -20.76 4.73
C GLN A 285 9.29 -22.27 4.47
N GLN A 286 8.16 -22.84 4.04
CA GLN A 286 8.07 -24.24 3.64
C GLN A 286 7.20 -24.41 2.39
N ARG A 287 7.28 -25.59 1.77
CA ARG A 287 6.40 -25.96 0.66
C ARG A 287 5.16 -26.63 1.20
N TYR A 288 4.01 -26.18 0.71
CA TYR A 288 2.71 -26.67 1.12
C TYR A 288 2.16 -27.57 0.01
N ARG A 289 1.46 -28.63 0.41
CA ARG A 289 0.76 -29.52 -0.50
C ARG A 289 -0.67 -29.68 -0.05
N LEU A 290 -1.60 -29.50 -0.97
CA LEU A 290 -3.02 -29.65 -0.73
C LEU A 290 -3.38 -31.13 -0.58
N ASN A 291 -3.59 -31.58 0.66
CA ASN A 291 -4.02 -32.95 1.00
C ASN A 291 -5.40 -32.98 1.68
N GLY A 292 -6.21 -31.93 1.52
CA GLY A 292 -7.50 -31.75 2.19
C GLY A 292 -7.80 -30.27 2.44
N ARG A 293 -8.80 -29.98 3.29
CA ARG A 293 -9.16 -28.59 3.67
C ARG A 293 -8.35 -28.04 4.84
N ALA A 294 -7.73 -28.91 5.64
CA ALA A 294 -6.90 -28.53 6.76
C ALA A 294 -5.42 -28.66 6.40
N LEU A 295 -4.64 -27.63 6.69
CA LEU A 295 -3.20 -27.58 6.44
C LEU A 295 -2.49 -27.02 7.67
N GLU A 296 -1.36 -27.63 8.02
CA GLU A 296 -0.45 -27.05 8.99
C GLU A 296 0.38 -25.96 8.31
N ILE A 297 0.15 -24.70 8.69
CA ILE A 297 0.70 -23.52 8.04
C ILE A 297 1.61 -22.74 8.97
N LYS A 298 2.81 -22.34 8.52
CA LYS A 298 3.65 -21.41 9.26
C LYS A 298 2.92 -20.08 9.38
N ILE A 299 2.81 -19.55 10.60
CA ILE A 299 2.04 -18.33 10.87
C ILE A 299 2.55 -17.14 10.04
N PHE A 300 3.86 -17.06 9.84
CA PHE A 300 4.48 -16.04 8.99
C PHE A 300 3.98 -16.12 7.53
N ASP A 301 3.98 -17.32 6.92
CA ASP A 301 3.52 -17.50 5.54
C ASP A 301 2.02 -17.21 5.39
N LEU A 302 1.20 -17.61 6.39
CA LEU A 302 -0.24 -17.30 6.41
C LEU A 302 -0.48 -15.79 6.43
N GLN A 303 0.26 -15.05 7.24
CA GLN A 303 0.10 -13.60 7.33
C GLN A 303 0.56 -12.90 6.07
N GLU A 304 1.64 -13.36 5.45
CA GLU A 304 2.08 -12.83 4.15
C GLU A 304 1.05 -13.11 3.06
N TYR A 305 0.40 -14.28 3.05
CA TYR A 305 -0.74 -14.54 2.16
C TYR A 305 -1.89 -13.54 2.38
N LEU A 306 -2.28 -13.32 3.64
CA LEU A 306 -3.37 -12.42 4.02
C LEU A 306 -3.08 -10.93 3.73
N ARG A 307 -1.82 -10.54 3.49
CA ARG A 307 -1.46 -9.18 3.10
C ARG A 307 -1.91 -8.79 1.69
N GLY A 308 -2.28 -9.77 0.85
CA GLY A 308 -2.88 -9.50 -0.46
C GLY A 308 -1.92 -8.84 -1.45
N PHE A 309 -0.84 -9.52 -1.82
CA PHE A 309 0.08 -9.06 -2.86
C PHE A 309 -0.58 -9.00 -4.23
N TYR A 310 -0.36 -7.91 -4.95
CA TYR A 310 -0.72 -7.89 -6.36
C TYR A 310 0.26 -8.74 -7.16
N VAL A 311 -0.30 -9.65 -7.97
CA VAL A 311 0.43 -10.45 -8.95
C VAL A 311 -0.21 -10.19 -10.31
N GLU A 312 0.62 -9.92 -11.29
CA GLU A 312 0.20 -9.64 -12.65
C GLU A 312 -0.49 -10.86 -13.29
N PRO A 313 -1.62 -10.68 -14.01
CA PRO A 313 -2.32 -11.77 -14.67
C PRO A 313 -1.41 -12.63 -15.54
N GLU A 314 -0.46 -12.04 -16.27
CA GLU A 314 0.44 -12.77 -17.16
C GLU A 314 1.35 -13.76 -16.40
N ILE A 315 1.67 -13.47 -15.13
CA ILE A 315 2.43 -14.39 -14.28
C ILE A 315 1.56 -15.56 -13.84
N ILE A 316 0.30 -15.29 -13.49
CA ILE A 316 -0.69 -16.30 -13.13
C ILE A 316 -0.98 -17.19 -14.34
N ASP A 317 -1.28 -16.60 -15.51
CA ASP A 317 -1.57 -17.31 -16.75
C ASP A 317 -0.40 -18.20 -17.18
N ARG A 318 0.84 -17.70 -17.08
CA ARG A 318 2.02 -18.50 -17.38
C ARG A 318 2.20 -19.66 -16.40
N LEU A 319 1.89 -19.46 -15.12
CA LEU A 319 1.99 -20.49 -14.10
C LEU A 319 0.92 -21.57 -14.30
N LEU A 320 -0.32 -21.16 -14.59
CA LEU A 320 -1.46 -22.05 -14.82
C LEU A 320 -1.53 -22.59 -16.26
N ASN A 321 -0.65 -22.12 -17.15
CA ASN A 321 -0.64 -22.43 -18.58
C ASN A 321 -2.00 -22.20 -19.27
N GLY A 322 -2.65 -21.08 -18.92
CA GLY A 322 -3.98 -20.70 -19.43
C GLY A 322 -5.16 -21.50 -18.85
N ALA A 323 -4.94 -22.41 -17.90
CA ALA A 323 -6.02 -23.08 -17.17
C ALA A 323 -6.61 -22.17 -16.09
N ASP A 324 -7.91 -22.30 -15.84
CA ASP A 324 -8.56 -21.67 -14.70
C ASP A 324 -8.23 -22.47 -13.42
N ILE A 325 -7.84 -21.78 -12.35
CA ILE A 325 -7.54 -22.37 -11.05
C ILE A 325 -8.72 -23.21 -10.54
N ASP A 326 -9.95 -22.81 -10.84
CA ASP A 326 -11.17 -23.50 -10.41
C ASP A 326 -11.24 -24.91 -10.99
N THR A 327 -10.70 -25.10 -12.20
CA THR A 327 -10.69 -26.38 -12.93
C THR A 327 -9.57 -27.32 -12.51
N LEU A 328 -8.55 -26.82 -11.81
CA LEU A 328 -7.41 -27.64 -11.39
C LEU A 328 -7.75 -28.52 -10.19
N SER A 329 -7.39 -29.79 -10.29
CA SER A 329 -7.43 -30.71 -9.15
C SER A 329 -6.33 -30.39 -8.11
N PRO A 330 -6.49 -30.82 -6.85
CA PRO A 330 -5.45 -30.70 -5.83
C PRO A 330 -4.09 -31.28 -6.22
N ARG A 331 -4.05 -32.32 -7.08
CA ARG A 331 -2.79 -32.87 -7.58
C ARG A 331 -2.13 -31.93 -8.59
N GLN A 332 -2.90 -31.46 -9.57
CA GLN A 332 -2.39 -30.56 -10.60
C GLN A 332 -1.85 -29.25 -10.01
N ILE A 333 -2.51 -28.69 -9.01
CA ILE A 333 -2.02 -27.46 -8.37
C ILE A 333 -0.72 -27.68 -7.57
N ASN A 334 -0.57 -28.84 -6.91
CA ASN A 334 0.65 -29.19 -6.17
C ASN A 334 1.86 -29.42 -7.08
N ASP A 335 1.62 -29.80 -8.34
CA ASP A 335 2.66 -30.10 -9.32
C ASP A 335 3.08 -28.87 -10.15
N LEU A 336 2.47 -27.70 -9.89
CA LEU A 336 2.86 -26.44 -10.54
C LEU A 336 4.34 -26.08 -10.23
N PRO A 337 5.05 -25.43 -11.15
CA PRO A 337 6.41 -24.98 -10.89
C PRO A 337 6.44 -23.89 -9.82
N TYR A 338 7.53 -23.85 -9.03
CA TYR A 338 7.76 -22.78 -8.06
C TYR A 338 8.52 -21.61 -8.71
N LEU A 339 7.95 -20.41 -8.66
CA LEU A 339 8.56 -19.18 -9.19
C LEU A 339 9.49 -18.50 -8.19
N ASP A 340 9.26 -18.73 -6.89
CA ASP A 340 10.11 -18.26 -5.79
C ASP A 340 10.39 -16.76 -5.75
N TYR A 341 9.39 -15.94 -6.08
CA TYR A 341 9.51 -14.51 -5.87
C TYR A 341 9.72 -14.20 -4.39
N PRO A 342 10.70 -13.36 -4.02
CA PRO A 342 10.97 -13.06 -2.63
C PRO A 342 9.80 -12.29 -2.01
N LEU A 343 9.37 -12.70 -0.82
CA LEU A 343 8.44 -11.92 -0.01
C LEU A 343 9.04 -10.54 0.35
N ARG A 344 8.17 -9.53 0.50
CA ARG A 344 8.57 -8.13 0.72
C ARG A 344 9.50 -8.01 1.93
N LYS A 345 10.66 -7.38 1.73
CA LYS A 345 11.60 -7.05 2.82
C LYS A 345 11.36 -5.64 3.33
N VAL A 346 10.47 -5.50 4.31
CA VAL A 346 10.25 -4.25 5.04
C VAL A 346 11.47 -3.96 5.94
N PRO A 347 11.93 -2.69 6.08
CA PRO A 347 12.94 -2.34 7.07
C PRO A 347 12.54 -2.82 8.47
N TYR A 348 13.49 -3.36 9.22
CA TYR A 348 13.26 -3.89 10.57
C TYR A 348 12.17 -4.99 10.65
N SER A 349 11.89 -5.69 9.55
CA SER A 349 11.03 -6.88 9.56
C SER A 349 11.45 -7.86 10.66
N GLY A 350 10.50 -8.19 11.55
CA GLY A 350 10.72 -9.05 12.72
C GLY A 350 11.32 -8.38 13.95
N ALA A 351 11.61 -7.07 13.91
CA ALA A 351 12.10 -6.30 15.05
C ALA A 351 11.37 -4.96 15.19
N GLN A 352 10.18 -4.81 14.60
CA GLN A 352 9.39 -3.58 14.59
C GLN A 352 9.17 -3.03 16.00
N GLU A 353 8.67 -3.87 16.92
CA GLU A 353 8.40 -3.49 18.30
C GLU A 353 9.66 -2.97 19.02
N LYS A 354 10.77 -3.70 18.91
CA LYS A 354 12.05 -3.28 19.51
C LYS A 354 12.61 -1.99 18.89
N ALA A 355 12.46 -1.84 17.57
CA ALA A 355 12.89 -0.63 16.87
C ALA A 355 12.04 0.58 17.28
N TRP A 356 10.72 0.40 17.37
CA TRP A 356 9.77 1.40 17.83
C TRP A 356 10.04 1.81 19.27
N ALA A 357 10.15 0.85 20.20
CA ALA A 357 10.40 1.15 21.61
C ALA A 357 11.65 2.05 21.81
N ARG A 358 12.74 1.74 21.10
CA ARG A 358 13.95 2.56 21.11
C ARG A 358 13.73 3.96 20.51
N LEU A 359 13.06 4.01 19.35
CA LEU A 359 12.87 5.24 18.60
C LEU A 359 11.92 6.21 19.32
N PHE A 360 10.74 5.75 19.72
CA PHE A 360 9.72 6.57 20.40
C PHE A 360 10.14 6.92 21.83
N GLY A 361 10.77 6.00 22.57
CA GLY A 361 11.20 6.24 23.95
C GLY A 361 12.25 7.35 24.10
N THR A 362 12.82 7.84 23.00
CA THR A 362 13.70 9.02 23.00
C THR A 362 12.92 10.33 23.16
N PHE A 363 11.64 10.37 22.77
CA PHE A 363 10.83 11.59 22.67
C PHE A 363 9.49 11.53 23.41
N PHE A 364 8.97 10.33 23.67
CA PHE A 364 7.61 10.13 24.19
C PHE A 364 7.60 9.08 25.30
N GLU A 365 6.70 9.27 26.26
CA GLU A 365 6.34 8.27 27.25
C GLU A 365 5.19 7.42 26.70
N GLN A 366 5.24 6.10 26.91
CA GLN A 366 4.17 5.20 26.51
C GLN A 366 3.01 5.30 27.50
N VAL A 367 1.80 5.57 26.98
CA VAL A 367 0.62 5.84 27.82
C VAL A 367 -0.37 4.66 27.82
N PHE A 368 -0.07 3.55 27.14
CA PHE A 368 -0.93 2.36 27.03
C PHE A 368 -0.15 1.06 26.95
#